data_AF-A0A7S3F1F2-F1
#
_entry.id   AF-A0A7S3F1F2-F1
#
_cell.length_a   1.000
_cell.length_b   1.000
_cell.length_c   1.000
_cell.angle_alpha   90.00
_cell.angle_beta   90.00
_cell.angle_gamma   90.00
#
_symmetry.space_group_name_H-M   'P 1'
#
loop_
_entity.id
_entity.type
_entity.pdbx_description
1 polymer ?
#
loop_
_entity_poly.entity_id
_entity_poly.type
_entity_poly.pdbx_seq_one_letter_code
_entity_poly.pdbx_strand_id
1 'polypeptide(L)'
;VDQASTAQCSAIGADLRKGDCMTRLADLLQSPQPSVHRSAILLIGNLCTPSVDPLGSDLTKQTLRPSGCFAALLPYLWSSSPATLLYALGAVQNTCAADVEFIRLMQAQGAIGRLEEISVSADPRVASSRAEQLAQGCLANLSFVVQQVRQGGGVPGGGQQGSLGAEADQAFGQAEEQVEGLTNFLEGCKLQQLQSQAEEWCGEQGFDSLADVAEVEMEAEFVAALGDLKPGKRQLVLKRLVGLRSSAPMSSQQLL
;
A
#
# COMPACT_ATOMS: atom_id res chain seq x y z
N VAL A 1 0.05 -0.14 19.29
CA VAL A 1 1.45 -0.09 18.82
C VAL A 1 1.96 1.32 19.05
N ASP A 2 3.16 1.48 19.64
CA ASP A 2 3.77 2.77 19.98
C ASP A 2 3.86 3.67 18.74
N GLN A 3 3.21 4.84 18.77
CA GLN A 3 3.40 5.85 17.75
C GLN A 3 4.82 6.40 17.88
N ALA A 4 5.67 6.11 16.89
CA ALA A 4 6.93 6.82 16.77
C ALA A 4 6.65 8.33 16.70
N SER A 5 7.29 9.10 17.56
CA SER A 5 7.19 10.55 17.51
C SER A 5 7.68 11.05 16.15
N THR A 6 7.13 12.16 15.65
CA THR A 6 7.55 12.77 14.38
C THR A 6 9.08 13.00 14.31
N ALA A 7 9.71 13.25 15.46
CA ALA A 7 11.16 13.38 15.59
C ALA A 7 11.92 12.07 15.31
N GLN A 8 11.40 10.92 15.76
CA GLN A 8 11.96 9.61 15.47
C GLN A 8 11.82 9.26 13.99
N CYS A 9 10.66 9.54 13.37
CA CYS A 9 10.47 9.32 11.94
C CYS A 9 11.44 10.15 11.09
N SER A 10 11.64 11.43 11.46
CA SER A 10 12.60 12.31 10.79
C SER A 10 14.05 11.81 10.94
N ALA A 11 14.42 11.30 12.12
CA ALA A 11 15.75 10.74 12.37
C ALA A 11 16.01 9.47 11.55
N ILE A 12 15.04 8.55 11.48
CA ILE A 12 15.10 7.35 10.65
C ILE A 12 15.24 7.74 9.18
N GLY A 13 14.43 8.68 8.69
CA GLY A 13 14.55 9.20 7.33
C GLY A 13 15.94 9.79 7.05
N ALA A 14 16.50 10.53 8.01
CA ALA A 14 17.84 11.10 7.88
C ALA A 14 18.93 10.02 7.80
N ASP A 15 18.81 8.94 8.57
CA ASP A 15 19.75 7.82 8.52
C ASP A 15 19.63 7.02 7.22
N LEU A 16 18.41 6.79 6.73
CA LEU A 16 18.20 6.13 5.43
C LEU A 16 18.73 6.95 4.25
N ARG A 17 18.78 8.28 4.37
CA ARG A 17 19.39 9.14 3.34
C ARG A 17 20.92 9.11 3.37
N LYS A 18 21.54 8.56 4.42
CA LYS A 18 22.99 8.37 4.46
C LYS A 18 23.34 7.12 3.66
N GLY A 19 24.29 7.26 2.72
CA GLY A 19 24.77 6.13 1.92
C GLY A 19 23.82 5.76 0.77
N ASP A 20 23.72 4.47 0.47
CA ASP A 20 23.02 3.94 -0.72
C ASP A 20 21.62 3.37 -0.42
N CYS A 21 21.14 3.46 0.83
CA CYS A 21 19.88 2.86 1.27
C CYS A 21 18.66 3.33 0.44
N MET A 22 18.57 4.61 0.09
CA MET A 22 17.49 5.12 -0.77
C MET A 22 17.52 4.51 -2.18
N THR A 23 18.71 4.28 -2.73
CA THR A 23 18.85 3.64 -4.05
C THR A 23 18.45 2.17 -3.96
N ARG A 24 18.91 1.46 -2.91
CA ARG A 24 18.49 0.08 -2.65
C ARG A 24 16.99 -0.04 -2.46
N LEU A 25 16.36 0.91 -1.76
CA LEU A 25 14.91 0.93 -1.59
C LEU A 25 14.17 1.06 -2.93
N ALA A 26 14.70 1.86 -3.86
CA ALA A 26 14.19 1.94 -5.22
C ALA A 26 14.38 0.62 -5.99
N ASP A 27 15.52 -0.08 -5.82
CA ASP A 27 15.76 -1.38 -6.44
C ASP A 27 14.78 -2.46 -5.95
N LEU A 28 14.34 -2.37 -4.69
CA LEU A 28 13.35 -3.30 -4.13
C LEU A 28 11.97 -3.20 -4.80
N LEU A 29 11.67 -2.10 -5.52
CA LEU A 29 10.49 -2.01 -6.39
C LEU A 29 10.55 -2.97 -7.57
N GLN A 30 11.69 -3.60 -7.88
CA GLN A 30 11.79 -4.62 -8.92
C GLN A 30 11.77 -6.04 -8.34
N SER A 31 11.57 -6.17 -7.02
CA SER A 31 11.52 -7.47 -6.39
C SER A 31 10.32 -8.28 -6.89
N PRO A 32 10.53 -9.55 -7.30
CA PRO A 32 9.44 -10.44 -7.69
C PRO A 32 8.58 -10.85 -6.49
N GLN A 33 9.07 -10.63 -5.26
CA GLN A 33 8.35 -10.96 -4.03
C GLN A 33 7.35 -9.84 -3.70
N PRO A 34 6.04 -10.15 -3.64
CA PRO A 34 5.00 -9.15 -3.38
C PRO A 34 5.19 -8.36 -2.08
N SER A 35 5.51 -9.05 -0.99
CA SER A 35 5.78 -8.42 0.31
C SER A 35 6.90 -7.39 0.23
N VAL A 36 8.01 -7.74 -0.43
CA VAL A 36 9.19 -6.87 -0.55
C VAL A 36 8.90 -5.58 -1.31
N HIS A 37 8.30 -5.68 -2.51
CA HIS A 37 8.01 -4.45 -3.25
C HIS A 37 6.89 -3.64 -2.60
N ARG A 38 5.91 -4.27 -1.95
CA ARG A 38 4.86 -3.55 -1.19
C ARG A 38 5.46 -2.75 -0.04
N SER A 39 6.34 -3.36 0.76
CA SER A 39 7.05 -2.64 1.83
C SER A 39 7.89 -1.49 1.27
N ALA A 40 8.54 -1.69 0.12
CA ALA A 40 9.29 -0.62 -0.54
C ALA A 40 8.39 0.55 -0.96
N ILE A 41 7.24 0.28 -1.60
CA ILE A 41 6.26 1.30 -1.99
C ILE A 41 5.77 2.08 -0.75
N LEU A 42 5.43 1.38 0.32
CA LEU A 42 4.94 1.98 1.56
C LEU A 42 5.99 2.89 2.20
N LEU A 43 7.24 2.41 2.33
CA LEU A 43 8.35 3.18 2.89
C LEU A 43 8.65 4.42 2.04
N ILE A 44 8.69 4.29 0.71
CA ILE A 44 8.91 5.42 -0.19
C ILE A 44 7.79 6.45 -0.04
N GLY A 45 6.53 6.01 -0.06
CA GLY A 45 5.38 6.89 0.08
C GLY A 45 5.38 7.65 1.41
N ASN A 46 5.69 6.97 2.50
CA ASN A 46 5.78 7.55 3.84
C ASN A 46 6.95 8.55 3.95
N LEU A 47 8.14 8.18 3.49
CA LEU A 47 9.30 9.08 3.55
C LEU A 47 9.18 10.31 2.63
N CYS A 48 8.27 10.29 1.66
CA CYS A 48 7.98 11.41 0.77
C CYS A 48 6.85 12.33 1.26
N THR A 49 6.18 12.02 2.38
CA THR A 49 5.17 12.92 2.97
C THR A 49 5.71 13.75 4.12
N PRO A 50 5.44 15.07 4.17
CA PRO A 50 5.79 15.92 5.31
C PRO A 50 5.16 15.46 6.63
N SER A 51 4.08 14.69 6.60
CA SER A 51 3.42 14.23 7.82
C SER A 51 4.22 13.15 8.56
N VAL A 52 5.10 12.44 7.85
CA VAL A 52 6.00 11.42 8.42
C VAL A 52 7.42 11.97 8.55
N ASP A 53 7.92 12.66 7.54
CA ASP A 53 9.24 13.31 7.56
C ASP A 53 9.13 14.79 7.18
N PRO A 54 8.68 15.66 8.10
CA PRO A 54 8.46 17.08 7.82
C PRO A 54 9.74 17.80 7.36
N LEU A 55 10.90 17.34 7.82
CA LEU A 55 12.19 17.99 7.58
C LEU A 55 12.93 17.39 6.37
N GLY A 56 12.61 16.16 6.00
CA GLY A 56 13.38 15.38 5.03
C GLY A 56 12.60 14.91 3.81
N SER A 57 11.28 15.05 3.76
CA SER A 57 10.46 14.52 2.65
C SER A 57 10.87 15.05 1.27
N ASP A 58 11.15 16.33 1.13
CA ASP A 58 11.65 16.89 -0.14
C ASP A 58 13.08 16.43 -0.46
N LEU A 59 13.93 16.25 0.55
CA LEU A 59 15.27 15.70 0.37
C LEU A 59 15.22 14.22 -0.04
N THR A 60 14.28 13.43 0.50
CA THR A 60 14.01 12.05 0.08
C THR A 60 13.65 12.03 -1.39
N LYS A 61 12.72 12.87 -1.84
CA LYS A 61 12.32 12.94 -3.25
C LYS A 61 13.51 13.27 -4.16
N GLN A 62 14.33 14.25 -3.77
CA GLN A 62 15.54 14.61 -4.51
C GLN A 62 16.55 13.47 -4.58
N THR A 63 16.71 12.70 -3.49
CA THR A 63 17.64 11.58 -3.40
C THR A 63 17.18 10.37 -4.23
N LEU A 64 15.86 10.11 -4.30
CA LEU A 64 15.27 9.01 -5.07
C LEU A 64 15.18 9.30 -6.57
N ARG A 65 15.17 10.57 -6.98
CA ARG A 65 15.04 10.96 -8.38
C ARG A 65 16.06 10.30 -9.32
N PRO A 66 17.39 10.33 -9.05
CA PRO A 66 18.38 9.76 -9.97
C PRO A 66 18.32 8.23 -10.09
N SER A 67 17.68 7.51 -9.16
CA SER A 67 17.54 6.05 -9.27
C SER A 67 16.40 5.61 -10.20
N GLY A 68 15.62 6.55 -10.76
CA GLY A 68 14.43 6.20 -11.55
C GLY A 68 13.27 5.67 -10.71
N CYS A 69 13.34 5.80 -9.38
CA CYS A 69 12.32 5.33 -8.43
C CYS A 69 10.89 5.71 -8.84
N PHE A 70 10.68 6.96 -9.25
CA PHE A 70 9.34 7.44 -9.61
C PHE A 70 8.81 6.79 -10.89
N ALA A 71 9.69 6.46 -11.84
CA ALA A 71 9.30 5.69 -13.02
C ALA A 71 8.90 4.26 -12.64
N ALA A 72 9.63 3.66 -11.71
CA ALA A 72 9.39 2.30 -11.22
C ALA A 72 8.12 2.18 -10.38
N LEU A 73 7.62 3.27 -9.78
CA LEU A 73 6.36 3.28 -9.01
C LEU A 73 5.12 3.20 -9.89
N LEU A 74 5.13 3.84 -11.07
CA LEU A 74 3.92 4.01 -11.89
C LEU A 74 3.27 2.69 -12.36
N PRO A 75 4.02 1.63 -12.77
CA PRO A 75 3.42 0.36 -13.17
C PRO A 75 2.48 -0.25 -12.11
N TYR A 76 2.69 0.05 -10.83
CA TYR A 76 1.84 -0.45 -9.75
C TYR A 76 0.42 0.14 -9.73
N LEU A 77 0.14 1.22 -10.47
CA LEU A 77 -1.22 1.73 -10.69
C LEU A 77 -2.12 0.78 -11.50
N TRP A 78 -1.52 -0.21 -12.16
CA TRP A 78 -2.22 -1.28 -12.88
C TRP A 78 -2.20 -2.62 -12.12
N SER A 79 -1.74 -2.63 -10.87
CA SER A 79 -1.75 -3.85 -10.07
C SER A 79 -3.17 -4.37 -9.88
N SER A 80 -3.34 -5.68 -10.01
CA SER A 80 -4.58 -6.39 -9.69
C SER A 80 -4.74 -6.63 -8.18
N SER A 81 -3.69 -6.41 -7.40
CA SER A 81 -3.72 -6.51 -5.93
C SER A 81 -4.26 -5.19 -5.35
N PRO A 82 -5.41 -5.19 -4.65
CA PRO A 82 -5.98 -3.97 -4.07
C PRO A 82 -5.03 -3.28 -3.08
N ALA A 83 -4.32 -4.05 -2.25
CA ALA A 83 -3.34 -3.53 -1.30
C ALA A 83 -2.18 -2.83 -2.01
N THR A 84 -1.61 -3.48 -3.03
CA THR A 84 -0.50 -2.91 -3.82
C THR A 84 -0.94 -1.64 -4.54
N LEU A 85 -2.14 -1.64 -5.12
CA LEU A 85 -2.72 -0.47 -5.77
C LEU A 85 -2.91 0.70 -4.80
N LEU A 86 -3.42 0.45 -3.59
CA LEU A 86 -3.60 1.49 -2.57
C LEU A 86 -2.27 2.10 -2.13
N TYR A 87 -1.25 1.27 -1.88
CA TYR A 87 0.09 1.76 -1.54
C TYR A 87 0.71 2.57 -2.68
N ALA A 88 0.55 2.10 -3.93
CA ALA A 88 1.04 2.82 -5.09
C ALA A 88 0.36 4.17 -5.26
N LEU A 89 -0.96 4.25 -5.12
CA LEU A 89 -1.71 5.51 -5.18
C LEU A 89 -1.25 6.50 -4.11
N GLY A 90 -1.02 6.05 -2.88
CA GLY A 90 -0.45 6.89 -1.83
C GLY A 90 0.96 7.38 -2.12
N ALA A 91 1.84 6.47 -2.54
CA ALA A 91 3.21 6.82 -2.88
C ALA A 91 3.26 7.82 -4.06
N VAL A 92 2.44 7.62 -5.09
CA VAL A 92 2.31 8.55 -6.22
C VAL A 92 1.77 9.89 -5.75
N GLN A 93 0.70 9.92 -4.93
CA GLN A 93 0.16 11.17 -4.38
C GLN A 93 1.21 11.97 -3.61
N ASN A 94 2.01 11.29 -2.78
CA ASN A 94 3.02 11.92 -1.93
C ASN A 94 4.26 12.38 -2.73
N THR A 95 4.53 11.77 -3.88
CA THR A 95 5.68 12.09 -4.75
C THR A 95 5.33 13.07 -5.88
N CYS A 96 4.06 13.17 -6.28
CA CYS A 96 3.63 14.00 -7.42
C CYS A 96 3.48 15.50 -7.12
N ALA A 97 3.70 15.92 -5.88
CA ALA A 97 3.62 17.33 -5.52
C ALA A 97 4.81 18.12 -6.11
N ALA A 98 4.52 19.11 -6.96
CA ALA A 98 5.45 20.13 -7.46
C ALA A 98 6.61 19.65 -8.38
N ASP A 99 6.51 18.48 -9.03
CA ASP A 99 7.56 17.96 -9.92
C ASP A 99 7.12 17.83 -11.39
N VAL A 100 7.49 18.80 -12.23
CA VAL A 100 7.14 18.84 -13.66
C VAL A 100 7.65 17.62 -14.45
N GLU A 101 8.84 17.11 -14.14
CA GLU A 101 9.38 15.95 -14.87
C GLU A 101 8.61 14.69 -14.49
N PHE A 102 8.20 14.56 -13.23
CA PHE A 102 7.39 13.43 -12.82
C PHE A 102 6.00 13.48 -13.47
N ILE A 103 5.41 14.66 -13.66
CA ILE A 103 4.16 14.81 -14.43
C ILE A 103 4.34 14.37 -15.88
N ARG A 104 5.44 14.77 -16.53
CA ARG A 104 5.75 14.32 -17.90
C ARG A 104 5.89 12.81 -17.98
N LEU A 105 6.52 12.21 -16.98
CA LEU A 105 6.65 10.76 -16.86
C LEU A 105 5.29 10.08 -16.69
N MET A 106 4.43 10.60 -15.81
CA MET A 106 3.06 10.11 -15.62
C MET A 106 2.25 10.18 -16.92
N GLN A 107 2.38 11.28 -17.66
CA GLN A 107 1.71 11.43 -18.95
C GLN A 107 2.27 10.42 -19.98
N ALA A 108 3.59 10.28 -20.07
CA ALA A 108 4.24 9.36 -21.01
C ALA A 108 3.89 7.89 -20.76
N GLN A 109 3.65 7.51 -19.50
CA GLN A 109 3.27 6.14 -19.12
C GLN A 109 1.74 5.93 -19.07
N GLY A 110 0.93 6.94 -19.40
CA GLY A 110 -0.54 6.83 -19.35
C GLY A 110 -1.13 6.77 -17.94
N ALA A 111 -0.33 7.10 -16.91
CA ALA A 111 -0.76 7.06 -15.51
C ALA A 111 -1.89 8.05 -15.21
N ILE A 112 -1.95 9.18 -15.92
CA ILE A 112 -3.03 10.17 -15.75
C ILE A 112 -4.39 9.56 -16.12
N GLY A 113 -4.49 8.93 -17.29
CA GLY A 113 -5.72 8.25 -17.71
C GLY A 113 -6.10 7.12 -16.76
N ARG A 114 -5.10 6.38 -16.24
CA ARG A 114 -5.33 5.35 -15.23
C ARG A 114 -5.89 5.90 -13.92
N LEU A 115 -5.41 7.05 -13.45
CA LEU A 115 -5.95 7.71 -12.25
C LEU A 115 -7.38 8.19 -12.47
N GLU A 116 -7.69 8.74 -13.65
CA GLU A 116 -9.05 9.11 -14.03
C GLU A 116 -9.98 7.89 -14.00
N GLU A 117 -9.58 6.76 -14.60
CA GLU A 117 -10.32 5.50 -14.55
C GLU A 117 -10.60 5.03 -13.12
N ILE A 118 -9.57 5.01 -12.26
CA ILE A 118 -9.70 4.58 -10.85
C ILE A 118 -10.67 5.48 -10.11
N SER A 119 -10.61 6.80 -10.32
CA SER A 119 -11.42 7.79 -9.61
C SER A 119 -12.94 7.69 -9.87
N VAL A 120 -13.35 6.97 -10.92
CA VAL A 120 -14.76 6.79 -11.31
C VAL A 120 -15.12 5.31 -11.52
N SER A 121 -14.23 4.40 -11.14
CA SER A 121 -14.43 2.97 -11.36
C SER A 121 -15.63 2.46 -10.55
N ALA A 122 -16.37 1.52 -11.12
CA ALA A 122 -17.40 0.77 -10.39
C ALA A 122 -16.95 -0.67 -10.07
N ASP A 123 -15.76 -1.08 -10.50
CA ASP A 123 -15.21 -2.42 -10.22
C ASP A 123 -14.77 -2.49 -8.75
N PRO A 124 -15.37 -3.33 -7.89
CA PRO A 124 -15.04 -3.40 -6.46
C PRO A 124 -13.57 -3.76 -6.16
N ARG A 125 -12.85 -4.33 -7.12
CA ARG A 125 -11.41 -4.65 -6.99
C ARG A 125 -10.51 -3.43 -7.13
N VAL A 126 -11.04 -2.35 -7.69
CA VAL A 126 -10.34 -1.09 -7.98
C VAL A 126 -11.00 0.06 -7.20
N ALA A 127 -12.32 0.05 -7.13
CA ALA A 127 -13.20 1.05 -6.54
C ALA A 127 -13.44 0.76 -5.06
N SER A 128 -12.43 1.04 -4.25
CA SER A 128 -12.66 1.35 -2.84
C SER A 128 -12.76 2.88 -2.70
N SER A 129 -13.59 3.35 -1.78
CA SER A 129 -13.69 4.80 -1.48
C SER A 129 -12.32 5.41 -1.20
N ARG A 130 -11.37 4.62 -0.67
CA ARG A 130 -10.01 5.06 -0.43
C ARG A 130 -9.17 5.18 -1.70
N ALA A 131 -9.24 4.20 -2.60
CA ALA A 131 -8.52 4.26 -3.87
C ALA A 131 -8.99 5.45 -4.73
N GLU A 132 -10.30 5.69 -4.76
CA GLU A 132 -10.89 6.86 -5.43
C GLU A 132 -10.36 8.17 -4.86
N GLN A 133 -10.39 8.34 -3.53
CA GLN A 133 -9.85 9.52 -2.85
C GLN A 133 -8.36 9.75 -3.15
N LEU A 134 -7.56 8.67 -3.13
CA LEU A 134 -6.13 8.78 -3.40
C LEU A 134 -5.87 9.16 -4.86
N ALA A 135 -6.61 8.56 -5.80
CA ALA A 135 -6.53 8.90 -7.22
C ALA A 135 -6.93 10.36 -7.47
N GLN A 136 -8.02 10.83 -6.86
CA GLN A 136 -8.45 12.22 -6.92
C GLN A 136 -7.41 13.18 -6.35
N GLY A 137 -6.76 12.83 -5.23
CA GLY A 137 -5.67 13.64 -4.67
C GLY A 137 -4.44 13.70 -5.59
N CYS A 138 -4.11 12.62 -6.30
CA CYS A 138 -3.09 12.66 -7.35
C CYS A 138 -3.47 13.66 -8.46
N LEU A 139 -4.69 13.56 -8.99
CA LEU A 139 -5.20 14.44 -10.04
C LEU A 139 -5.26 15.93 -9.61
N ALA A 140 -5.57 16.19 -8.35
CA ALA A 140 -5.55 17.54 -7.78
C ALA A 140 -4.13 18.10 -7.74
N ASN A 141 -3.14 17.31 -7.29
CA ASN A 141 -1.73 17.70 -7.30
C ASN A 141 -1.23 18.02 -8.73
N LEU A 142 -1.59 17.17 -9.70
CA LEU A 142 -1.28 17.41 -11.11
C LEU A 142 -1.84 18.74 -11.62
N SER A 143 -3.11 19.00 -11.32
CA SER A 143 -3.81 20.21 -11.75
C SER A 143 -3.17 21.47 -11.17
N PHE A 144 -2.77 21.42 -9.90
CA PHE A 144 -2.08 22.53 -9.23
C PHE A 144 -0.76 22.88 -9.94
N VAL A 145 0.08 21.89 -10.25
CA VAL A 145 1.37 22.12 -10.92
C VAL A 145 1.18 22.69 -12.33
N VAL A 146 0.21 22.18 -13.10
CA VAL A 146 -0.10 22.70 -14.44
C VAL A 146 -0.52 24.17 -14.37
N GLN A 147 -1.32 24.55 -13.37
CA GLN A 147 -1.71 25.94 -13.15
C GLN A 147 -0.51 26.83 -12.78
N GLN A 148 0.40 26.35 -11.92
CA GLN A 148 1.59 27.11 -11.55
C GLN A 148 2.55 27.35 -12.72
N VAL A 149 2.78 26.33 -13.57
CA VAL A 149 3.62 26.46 -14.78
C VAL A 149 3.03 27.49 -15.75
N ARG A 150 1.70 27.49 -15.93
CA ARG A 150 1.00 28.44 -16.82
C ARG A 150 1.07 29.89 -16.34
N GLN A 151 1.18 30.10 -15.03
CA GLN A 151 1.21 31.44 -14.43
C GLN A 151 2.63 32.03 -14.33
N GLY A 152 3.66 31.34 -14.83
CA GLY A 152 5.05 31.86 -14.87
C GLY A 152 5.70 32.03 -13.50
N GLY A 153 5.13 31.45 -12.44
CA GLY A 153 5.69 31.48 -11.10
C GLY A 153 6.90 30.55 -11.00
N GLY A 154 8.07 31.10 -10.68
CA GLY A 154 9.20 30.29 -10.23
C GLY A 154 8.82 29.50 -8.97
N VAL A 155 9.29 28.25 -8.87
CA VAL A 155 8.98 27.30 -7.78
C VAL A 155 9.22 27.97 -6.42
N PRO A 156 8.18 28.30 -5.63
CA PRO A 156 8.39 28.68 -4.25
C PRO A 156 8.59 27.39 -3.46
N GLY A 157 9.77 27.23 -2.86
CA GLY A 157 9.97 26.24 -1.82
C GLY A 157 9.02 26.51 -0.66
N GLY A 158 8.29 25.48 -0.23
CA GLY A 158 7.61 25.39 1.06
C GLY A 158 6.49 26.41 1.29
N GLY A 159 5.23 25.98 1.20
CA GLY A 159 4.14 26.70 1.85
C GLY A 159 2.77 26.47 1.24
N GLN A 160 1.87 25.91 2.06
CA GLN A 160 0.44 25.71 1.83
C GLN A 160 0.07 24.55 0.89
N GLN A 161 0.38 23.33 1.35
CA GLN A 161 -0.47 22.18 1.05
C GLN A 161 -1.85 22.42 1.66
N GLY A 162 -2.88 22.49 0.81
CA GLY A 162 -4.27 22.54 1.27
C GLY A 162 -4.57 21.33 2.14
N SER A 163 -5.27 21.59 3.24
CA SER A 163 -5.68 20.70 4.33
C SER A 163 -6.62 19.54 3.90
N LEU A 164 -6.27 18.79 2.86
CA LEU A 164 -6.91 17.52 2.50
C LEU A 164 -6.03 16.31 2.88
N GLY A 165 -4.76 16.54 3.29
CA GLY A 165 -3.83 15.49 3.73
C GLY A 165 -4.02 15.00 5.16
N ALA A 166 -4.62 15.81 6.04
CA ALA A 166 -4.71 15.49 7.48
C ALA A 166 -5.63 14.28 7.79
N GLU A 167 -6.64 14.01 6.95
CA GLU A 167 -7.50 12.81 7.08
C GLU A 167 -6.87 11.57 6.41
N ALA A 168 -5.98 11.78 5.43
CA ALA A 168 -5.17 10.70 4.86
C ALA A 168 -4.04 10.26 5.81
N ASP A 169 -3.57 11.16 6.67
CA ASP A 169 -2.50 10.94 7.65
C ASP A 169 -2.89 10.01 8.80
N GLN A 170 -4.17 9.99 9.21
CA GLN A 170 -4.63 9.02 10.23
C GLN A 170 -4.79 7.60 9.67
N ALA A 171 -4.90 7.43 8.35
CA ALA A 171 -5.15 6.13 7.71
C ALA A 171 -3.88 5.46 7.15
N PHE A 172 -2.82 6.21 6.79
CA PHE A 172 -1.56 5.61 6.31
C PHE A 172 -0.78 4.88 7.41
N GLY A 173 -0.96 5.29 8.67
CA GLY A 173 -0.46 4.59 9.86
C GLY A 173 -1.41 3.50 10.40
N GLN A 174 -2.57 3.29 9.77
CA GLN A 174 -3.59 2.30 10.13
C GLN A 174 -3.97 1.39 8.97
N ALA A 175 -3.09 1.24 7.96
CA ALA A 175 -3.10 0.00 7.20
C ALA A 175 -2.53 -1.09 8.11
N GLU A 176 -3.33 -1.52 9.10
CA GLU A 176 -3.24 -2.92 9.53
C GLU A 176 -3.25 -3.71 8.22
N GLU A 177 -2.19 -4.47 7.96
CA GLU A 177 -2.14 -5.42 6.85
C GLU A 177 -3.32 -6.38 7.08
N GLN A 178 -4.49 -6.01 6.56
CA GLN A 178 -5.67 -6.83 6.67
C GLN A 178 -5.43 -8.02 5.77
N VAL A 179 -5.20 -9.16 6.42
CA VAL A 179 -5.05 -10.45 5.77
C VAL A 179 -6.20 -10.64 4.79
N GLU A 180 -5.87 -10.84 3.53
CA GLU A 180 -6.85 -10.88 2.46
C GLU A 180 -7.90 -11.97 2.73
N GLY A 181 -9.18 -11.59 2.71
CA GLY A 181 -10.30 -12.47 2.95
C GLY A 181 -10.61 -12.80 4.42
N LEU A 182 -9.77 -12.38 5.38
CA LEU A 182 -9.91 -12.73 6.79
C LEU A 182 -11.17 -12.15 7.44
N THR A 183 -11.47 -10.88 7.21
CA THR A 183 -12.66 -10.22 7.77
C THR A 183 -13.94 -10.92 7.33
N ASN A 184 -14.09 -11.16 6.01
CA ASN A 184 -15.25 -11.86 5.45
C ASN A 184 -15.36 -13.31 5.97
N PHE A 185 -14.23 -13.97 6.15
CA PHE A 185 -14.16 -15.33 6.67
C PHE A 185 -14.62 -15.42 8.13
N LEU A 186 -14.10 -14.54 8.99
CA LEU A 186 -14.46 -14.49 10.41
C LEU A 186 -15.91 -14.05 10.61
N GLU A 187 -16.39 -13.08 9.82
CA GLU A 187 -17.80 -12.69 9.80
C GLU A 187 -18.69 -13.88 9.44
N GLY A 188 -18.36 -14.61 8.37
CA GLY A 188 -19.08 -15.82 7.98
C GLY A 188 -19.07 -16.88 9.09
N CYS A 189 -18.05 -16.91 9.94
CA CYS A 189 -17.94 -17.82 11.08
C CYS A 189 -18.54 -17.27 12.38
N LYS A 190 -19.03 -16.02 12.39
CA LYS A 190 -19.46 -15.27 13.59
C LYS A 190 -18.36 -15.18 14.64
N LEU A 191 -17.16 -14.80 14.20
CA LEU A 191 -15.92 -14.71 14.99
C LEU A 191 -15.23 -13.34 14.83
N GLN A 192 -15.96 -12.29 14.49
CA GLN A 192 -15.39 -10.95 14.27
C GLN A 192 -14.61 -10.44 15.50
N GLN A 193 -15.00 -10.85 16.70
CA GLN A 193 -14.31 -10.51 17.94
C GLN A 193 -12.88 -11.08 18.04
N LEU A 194 -12.51 -12.03 17.17
CA LEU A 194 -11.18 -12.63 17.11
C LEU A 194 -10.34 -12.08 15.95
N GLN A 195 -10.81 -11.02 15.28
CA GLN A 195 -10.13 -10.45 14.11
C GLN A 195 -8.71 -10.02 14.43
N SER A 196 -8.50 -9.23 15.48
CA SER A 196 -7.15 -8.79 15.86
C SER A 196 -6.21 -9.95 16.18
N GLN A 197 -6.71 -11.03 16.81
CA GLN A 197 -5.90 -12.21 17.13
C GLN A 197 -5.53 -13.02 15.89
N ALA A 198 -6.45 -13.11 14.93
CA ALA A 198 -6.21 -13.77 13.66
C ALA A 198 -5.23 -13.00 12.78
N GLU A 199 -5.35 -11.66 12.75
CA GLU A 199 -4.44 -10.76 12.03
C GLU A 199 -3.04 -10.80 12.64
N GLU A 200 -2.94 -10.74 13.98
CA GLU A 200 -1.67 -10.85 14.70
C GLU A 200 -0.97 -12.17 14.40
N TRP A 201 -1.69 -13.30 14.46
CA TRP A 201 -1.10 -14.60 14.13
C TRP A 201 -0.65 -14.69 12.67
N CYS A 202 -1.48 -14.24 11.72
CA CYS A 202 -1.08 -14.24 10.32
C CYS A 202 0.16 -13.35 10.09
N GLY A 203 0.23 -12.19 10.74
CA GLY A 203 1.40 -11.32 10.71
C GLY A 203 2.65 -11.98 11.29
N GLU A 204 2.54 -12.67 12.43
CA GLU A 204 3.65 -13.42 13.03
C GLU A 204 4.17 -14.56 12.13
N GLN A 205 3.26 -15.22 11.42
CA GLN A 205 3.61 -16.30 10.49
C GLN A 205 4.00 -15.79 9.09
N GLY A 206 3.80 -14.50 8.80
CA GLY A 206 4.09 -13.89 7.50
C GLY A 206 3.08 -14.24 6.40
N PHE A 207 1.83 -14.50 6.76
CA PHE A 207 0.74 -14.77 5.83
C PHE A 207 -0.02 -13.50 5.46
N ASP A 208 -0.10 -13.22 4.16
CA ASP A 208 -0.83 -12.07 3.61
C ASP A 208 -2.29 -12.42 3.32
N SER A 209 -2.63 -13.71 3.23
CA SER A 209 -3.99 -14.18 2.95
C SER A 209 -4.35 -15.47 3.71
N LEU A 210 -5.64 -15.73 3.89
CA LEU A 210 -6.11 -17.04 4.37
C LEU A 210 -5.88 -18.18 3.37
N ALA A 211 -5.66 -17.87 2.10
CA ALA A 211 -5.30 -18.87 1.10
C ALA A 211 -3.89 -19.40 1.38
N ASP A 212 -2.96 -18.54 1.83
CA ASP A 212 -1.59 -18.93 2.17
C ASP A 212 -1.58 -19.91 3.34
N VAL A 213 -2.38 -19.63 4.38
CA VAL A 213 -2.57 -20.52 5.55
C VAL A 213 -3.06 -21.89 5.12
N ALA A 214 -3.98 -21.94 4.15
CA ALA A 214 -4.53 -23.18 3.63
C ALA A 214 -3.54 -23.90 2.70
N GLU A 215 -2.76 -23.17 1.91
CA GLU A 215 -1.75 -23.73 0.99
C GLU A 215 -0.62 -24.44 1.73
N VAL A 216 -0.16 -23.87 2.84
CA VAL A 216 0.93 -24.43 3.67
C VAL A 216 0.45 -25.41 4.74
N GLU A 217 -0.83 -25.75 4.72
CA GLU A 217 -1.46 -26.71 5.63
C GLU A 217 -1.42 -26.37 7.11
N MET A 218 -1.42 -25.07 7.45
CA MET A 218 -1.36 -24.58 8.83
C MET A 218 -2.75 -24.24 9.42
N GLU A 219 -3.83 -24.85 8.93
CA GLU A 219 -5.18 -24.54 9.43
C GLU A 219 -5.38 -24.96 10.88
N ALA A 220 -4.74 -26.05 11.32
CA ALA A 220 -4.86 -26.53 12.68
C ALA A 220 -4.23 -25.56 13.68
N GLU A 221 -3.06 -25.02 13.32
CA GLU A 221 -2.31 -24.02 14.06
C GLU A 221 -3.05 -22.69 14.08
N PHE A 222 -3.60 -22.25 12.94
CA PHE A 222 -4.44 -21.06 12.86
C PHE A 222 -5.66 -21.19 13.79
N VAL A 223 -6.37 -22.33 13.75
CA VAL A 223 -7.53 -22.55 14.63
C VAL A 223 -7.14 -22.64 16.10
N ALA A 224 -5.95 -23.14 16.42
CA ALA A 224 -5.43 -23.13 17.78
C ALA A 224 -5.10 -21.70 18.26
N ALA A 225 -4.61 -20.84 17.37
CA ALA A 225 -4.28 -19.45 17.68
C ALA A 225 -5.51 -18.59 17.97
N LEU A 226 -6.67 -18.93 17.40
CA LEU A 226 -7.96 -18.27 17.68
C LEU A 226 -8.53 -18.55 19.10
N GLY A 227 -7.73 -19.17 19.98
CA GLY A 227 -8.08 -19.42 21.38
C GLY A 227 -9.10 -20.54 21.58
N ASP A 228 -9.78 -20.52 22.73
CA ASP A 228 -10.72 -21.57 23.15
C ASP A 228 -12.07 -21.49 22.41
N LEU A 229 -12.03 -21.82 21.12
CA LEU A 229 -13.23 -22.04 20.33
C LEU A 229 -13.98 -23.29 20.84
N LYS A 230 -15.31 -23.25 20.84
CA LYS A 230 -16.12 -24.45 21.09
C LYS A 230 -15.85 -25.51 19.99
N PRO A 231 -15.95 -26.82 20.29
CA PRO A 231 -15.61 -27.89 19.33
C PRO A 231 -16.30 -27.76 17.96
N GLY A 232 -17.59 -27.38 17.94
CA GLY A 232 -18.33 -27.17 16.69
C GLY A 232 -17.86 -25.96 15.87
N LYS A 233 -17.34 -24.91 16.53
CA LYS A 233 -16.76 -23.75 15.85
C LYS A 233 -15.39 -24.07 15.28
N ARG A 234 -14.55 -24.83 16.00
CA ARG A 234 -13.26 -25.32 15.47
C ARG A 234 -13.45 -26.11 14.17
N GLN A 235 -14.38 -27.06 14.17
CA GLN A 235 -14.67 -27.85 12.97
C GLN A 235 -15.21 -27.00 11.81
N LEU A 236 -16.04 -25.99 12.10
CA LEU A 236 -16.56 -25.08 11.07
C LEU A 236 -15.43 -24.26 10.42
N VAL A 237 -14.53 -23.70 11.23
CA VAL A 237 -13.40 -22.89 10.76
C VAL A 237 -12.43 -23.75 9.93
N LEU A 238 -12.02 -24.91 10.47
CA LEU A 238 -11.18 -25.88 9.76
C LEU A 238 -11.78 -26.29 8.42
N LYS A 239 -13.06 -26.68 8.40
CA LYS A 239 -13.73 -27.11 7.18
C LYS A 239 -13.77 -26.02 6.12
N ARG A 240 -13.91 -24.75 6.52
CA ARG A 240 -13.95 -23.62 5.58
C ARG A 240 -12.56 -23.25 5.06
N LEU A 241 -11.53 -23.29 5.90
CA LEU A 241 -10.14 -23.07 5.44
C LEU A 241 -9.71 -24.15 4.45
N VAL A 242 -9.99 -25.42 4.76
CA VAL A 242 -9.75 -26.53 3.82
C VAL A 242 -10.57 -26.35 2.53
N GLY A 243 -11.77 -25.78 2.63
CA GLY A 243 -12.60 -25.43 1.48
C GLY A 243 -12.01 -24.34 0.57
N LEU A 244 -11.17 -23.44 1.10
CA LEU A 244 -10.48 -22.42 0.31
C LEU A 244 -9.46 -23.04 -0.64
N ARG A 245 -8.80 -24.14 -0.24
CA ARG A 245 -7.92 -24.93 -1.12
C ARG A 245 -8.66 -25.43 -2.36
N SER A 246 -9.91 -25.85 -2.19
CA SER A 246 -10.75 -26.41 -3.26
C SER A 246 -11.36 -25.35 -4.18
N SER A 247 -11.28 -24.07 -3.83
CA SER A 247 -11.74 -22.95 -4.66
C SER A 247 -10.61 -22.22 -5.39
N ALA A 248 -9.35 -22.56 -5.14
CA ALA A 248 -8.23 -22.09 -5.95
C ALA A 248 -8.39 -22.65 -7.38
N PRO A 249 -8.29 -21.81 -8.43
CA PRO A 249 -8.38 -22.31 -9.81
C PRO A 249 -7.28 -23.36 -10.00
N MET A 250 -7.68 -24.59 -10.36
CA MET A 250 -6.76 -25.64 -10.78
C MET A 250 -5.76 -25.06 -11.76
N SER A 251 -4.49 -24.95 -11.34
CA SER A 251 -3.43 -24.56 -12.25
C SER A 251 -3.39 -25.55 -13.41
N SER A 252 -3.34 -25.04 -14.63
CA SER A 252 -3.38 -25.78 -15.90
C SER A 252 -2.16 -26.68 -16.16
N GLN A 253 -1.62 -27.37 -15.15
CA GLN A 253 -0.44 -28.25 -15.25
C GLN A 253 -0.74 -29.74 -15.03
N GLN A 254 -1.97 -30.20 -15.26
CA GLN A 254 -2.28 -31.65 -15.32
C GLN A 254 -3.09 -32.04 -16.56
N LEU A 255 -2.63 -31.59 -17.73
CA LEU A 255 -2.98 -32.19 -19.03
C LEU A 255 -1.69 -32.48 -19.80
N LEU A 256 -0.97 -33.51 -19.35
CA LEU A 256 -0.06 -34.32 -20.15
C LEU A 256 -0.21 -35.78 -19.71
#